data_AF-A0A4V2REQ1-F1
#
_entry.id   AF-A0A4V2REQ1-F1
#
_cell.length_a   1.000
_cell.length_b   1.000
_cell.length_c   1.000
_cell.angle_alpha   90.00
_cell.angle_beta   90.00
_cell.angle_gamma   90.00
#
_symmetry.space_group_name_H-M   'P 1'
#
loop_
_entity.id
_entity.type
_entity.pdbx_description
1 polymer ?
#
loop_
_entity_poly.entity_id
_entity_poly.type
_entity_poly.pdbx_seq_one_letter_code
_entity_poly.pdbx_strand_id
1 'polypeptide(L)'
;MNEYPIRLEGKLDPSVSRGLWLVKWLLAIPHYVVLAFLWLACAVLTVIAFFTILFTGRYPRSIFDFTVGVLRWSWRVGFYAYSVLGTDRYPPFTLADVPDYPARLSVDHPPQLSRGLVLVKWLLAFPHLLILGILLGGGPYFSYQVADSSYWFEGSGLIGLLVFITAVALLFTGRYPRDLFDLIMGLNRWVYRVGAYLLLLTDKYPPFRFDGGSGAIEDTPPTPVTVEPREPVAAMQYAGRPAQYGGQPLHRWTAGRVVSVVAGSVLVLAGLGMVPTGAAGLWIDQTARDSNGYIATDLKRFNSPGYAITTEPGALRFDGPDWVMHRVLGKIRITGVSATDAHLFIGIAPEQQTTKYLAPIGHTVVQRLDDANSAEPSSDDHVGQPPAAPPRSEWFWDATASGAEVQTLDWQPRAGKWSVVVMNADGSRIVRADLAVGATLPWLDDVSIALIGTGLLLLLAGAVLIAIPVRRSQQPMTG
;
A
#
# COMPACT_ATOMS: atom_id res chain seq x y z
N MET A 1 -1.31 3.68 -40.42
CA MET A 1 -1.27 4.24 -39.05
C MET A 1 -0.73 3.17 -38.12
N ASN A 2 0.43 3.36 -37.49
CA ASN A 2 1.04 2.31 -36.67
C ASN A 2 0.21 2.05 -35.41
N GLU A 3 -0.40 0.87 -35.32
CA GLU A 3 -1.10 0.43 -34.11
C GLU A 3 -0.21 0.55 -32.86
N TYR A 4 -0.83 0.95 -31.75
CA TYR A 4 -0.16 0.95 -30.45
C TYR A 4 0.01 -0.51 -30.00
N PRO A 5 1.17 -0.92 -29.47
CA PRO A 5 1.52 -2.33 -29.22
C PRO A 5 0.69 -3.03 -28.13
N ILE A 6 -0.30 -2.34 -27.57
CA ILE A 6 -1.17 -2.81 -26.50
C ILE A 6 -2.60 -2.62 -26.94
N ARG A 7 -3.33 -3.74 -27.05
CA ARG A 7 -4.75 -3.77 -27.41
C ARG A 7 -5.53 -4.31 -26.22
N LEU A 8 -6.35 -3.45 -25.63
CA LEU A 8 -7.29 -3.75 -24.55
C LEU A 8 -8.71 -3.77 -25.12
N GLU A 9 -9.34 -4.94 -25.08
CA GLU A 9 -10.69 -5.19 -25.59
C GLU A 9 -11.63 -5.52 -24.44
N GLY A 10 -12.85 -4.99 -24.53
CA GLY A 10 -13.96 -5.31 -23.64
C GLY A 10 -15.24 -5.34 -24.46
N LYS A 11 -15.94 -6.47 -24.48
CA LYS A 11 -17.27 -6.61 -25.10
C LYS A 11 -18.31 -6.68 -23.99
N LEU A 12 -19.22 -5.71 -23.96
CA LEU A 12 -20.32 -5.70 -22.99
C LEU A 12 -21.23 -6.91 -23.23
N ASP A 13 -21.48 -7.70 -22.19
CA ASP A 13 -22.39 -8.86 -22.26
C ASP A 13 -23.85 -8.34 -22.32
N PRO A 14 -24.72 -8.81 -23.24
CA PRO A 14 -26.08 -8.32 -23.36
C PRO A 14 -26.98 -8.61 -22.14
N SER A 15 -26.59 -9.54 -21.27
CA SER A 15 -27.39 -9.99 -20.11
C SER A 15 -26.73 -9.70 -18.76
N VAL A 16 -26.07 -8.55 -18.58
CA VAL A 16 -25.59 -8.15 -17.24
C VAL A 16 -26.79 -7.97 -16.32
N SER A 17 -26.77 -8.69 -15.19
CA SER A 17 -27.83 -8.68 -14.20
C SER A 17 -27.86 -7.38 -13.38
N ARG A 18 -29.07 -6.99 -12.97
CA ARG A 18 -29.33 -5.67 -12.36
C ARG A 18 -28.68 -5.49 -10.98
N GLY A 19 -28.57 -6.56 -10.19
CA GLY A 19 -28.17 -6.50 -8.78
C GLY A 19 -26.99 -7.40 -8.39
N LEU A 20 -26.49 -8.26 -9.29
CA LEU A 20 -25.44 -9.23 -8.93
C LEU A 20 -24.10 -8.54 -8.62
N TRP A 21 -23.89 -7.33 -9.16
CA TRP A 21 -22.71 -6.50 -8.86
C TRP A 21 -22.50 -6.27 -7.35
N LEU A 22 -23.56 -6.26 -6.54
CA LEU A 22 -23.49 -6.14 -5.07
C LEU A 22 -22.80 -7.34 -4.39
N VAL A 23 -22.74 -8.49 -5.06
CA VAL A 23 -22.15 -9.73 -4.53
C VAL A 23 -20.85 -10.09 -5.26
N LYS A 24 -20.66 -9.63 -6.50
CA LYS A 24 -19.46 -9.95 -7.31
C LYS A 24 -18.14 -9.61 -6.63
N TRP A 25 -18.09 -8.51 -5.89
CA TRP A 25 -16.86 -8.09 -5.21
C TRP A 25 -16.42 -9.13 -4.16
N LEU A 26 -17.38 -9.81 -3.51
CA LEU A 26 -17.12 -10.91 -2.57
C LEU A 26 -16.58 -12.14 -3.31
N LEU A 27 -17.17 -12.49 -4.45
CA LEU A 27 -16.72 -13.59 -5.32
C LEU A 27 -15.32 -13.33 -5.91
N ALA A 28 -14.91 -12.07 -6.03
CA ALA A 28 -13.60 -11.67 -6.51
C ALA A 28 -12.50 -11.73 -5.43
N ILE A 29 -12.83 -11.92 -4.14
CA ILE A 29 -11.84 -11.99 -3.05
C ILE A 29 -10.74 -13.03 -3.32
N PRO A 30 -11.04 -14.27 -3.72
CA PRO A 30 -9.99 -15.26 -4.00
C PRO A 30 -9.07 -14.81 -5.15
N HIS A 31 -9.60 -14.08 -6.14
CA HIS A 31 -8.78 -13.50 -7.20
C HIS A 31 -7.87 -12.40 -6.69
N TYR A 32 -8.36 -11.50 -5.82
CA TYR A 32 -7.55 -10.43 -5.24
C TYR A 32 -6.37 -10.97 -4.46
N VAL A 33 -6.58 -12.01 -3.66
CA VAL A 33 -5.52 -12.67 -2.90
C VAL A 33 -4.44 -13.21 -3.84
N VAL A 34 -4.82 -13.98 -4.87
CA VAL A 34 -3.82 -14.55 -5.81
C VAL A 34 -3.13 -13.48 -6.65
N LEU A 35 -3.89 -12.49 -7.14
CA LEU A 35 -3.34 -11.39 -7.93
C LEU A 35 -2.38 -10.53 -7.10
N ALA A 36 -2.62 -10.33 -5.81
CA ALA A 36 -1.69 -9.60 -4.95
C ALA A 36 -0.30 -10.24 -4.93
N PHE A 37 -0.23 -11.57 -4.77
CA PHE A 37 1.05 -12.30 -4.84
C PHE A 37 1.69 -12.23 -6.23
N LEU A 38 0.89 -12.32 -7.30
CA LEU A 38 1.38 -12.24 -8.67
C LEU A 38 1.90 -10.85 -9.03
N TRP A 39 1.26 -9.79 -8.56
CA TRP A 39 1.71 -8.41 -8.73
C TRP A 39 2.99 -8.14 -7.95
N LEU A 40 3.16 -8.74 -6.77
CA LEU A 40 4.42 -8.68 -6.03
C LEU A 40 5.56 -9.36 -6.80
N ALA A 41 5.31 -10.56 -7.35
CA ALA A 41 6.28 -11.23 -8.22
C ALA A 41 6.58 -10.40 -9.48
N CYS A 42 5.56 -9.78 -10.08
CA CYS A 42 5.71 -8.87 -11.21
C CYS A 42 6.63 -7.69 -10.88
N ALA A 43 6.50 -7.08 -9.69
CA ALA A 43 7.36 -5.98 -9.25
C ALA A 43 8.84 -6.40 -9.17
N VAL A 44 9.13 -7.54 -8.53
CA VAL A 44 10.50 -8.08 -8.44
C VAL A 44 11.05 -8.41 -9.82
N LEU A 45 10.26 -9.08 -10.66
CA LEU A 45 10.66 -9.43 -12.02
C LEU A 45 10.84 -8.19 -12.92
N THR A 46 10.14 -7.09 -12.65
CA THR A 46 10.34 -5.82 -13.37
C THR A 46 11.71 -5.22 -13.06
N VAL A 47 12.22 -5.35 -11.83
CA VAL A 47 13.60 -4.95 -11.48
C VAL A 47 14.62 -5.82 -12.22
N ILE A 48 14.39 -7.13 -12.30
CA ILE A 48 15.25 -8.04 -13.06
C ILE A 48 15.21 -7.70 -14.56
N ALA A 49 14.01 -7.42 -15.10
CA ALA A 49 13.82 -6.98 -16.48
C ALA A 49 14.52 -5.65 -16.73
N PHE A 50 14.45 -4.70 -15.80
CA PHE A 50 15.15 -3.41 -15.86
C PHE A 50 16.64 -3.61 -16.11
N PHE A 51 17.34 -4.35 -15.24
CA PHE A 51 18.77 -4.62 -15.42
C PHE A 51 19.05 -5.40 -16.70
N THR A 52 18.21 -6.39 -17.02
CA THR A 52 18.38 -7.18 -18.24
C THR A 52 18.29 -6.31 -19.50
N ILE A 53 17.32 -5.40 -19.57
CA ILE A 53 17.17 -4.47 -20.69
C ILE A 53 18.31 -3.47 -20.72
N LEU A 54 18.75 -2.95 -19.57
CA LEU A 54 19.87 -2.02 -19.48
C LEU A 54 21.16 -2.61 -20.09
N PHE A 55 21.48 -3.87 -19.77
CA PHE A 55 22.69 -4.53 -20.27
C PHE A 55 22.51 -5.13 -21.68
N THR A 56 21.39 -5.78 -21.97
CA THR A 56 21.21 -6.57 -23.20
C THR A 56 20.37 -5.86 -24.27
N GLY A 57 19.54 -4.90 -23.90
CA GLY A 57 18.51 -4.29 -24.76
C GLY A 57 17.35 -5.23 -25.10
N ARG A 58 17.21 -6.37 -24.41
CA ARG A 58 16.18 -7.38 -24.67
C ARG A 58 15.37 -7.67 -23.41
N TYR A 59 14.06 -7.76 -23.57
CA TYR A 59 13.16 -8.19 -22.50
C TYR A 59 13.11 -9.72 -22.43
N PRO A 60 13.43 -10.37 -21.30
CA PRO A 60 13.35 -11.83 -21.16
C PRO A 60 11.94 -12.37 -21.46
N ARG A 61 11.82 -13.30 -22.41
CA ARG A 61 10.50 -13.82 -22.84
C ARG A 61 9.68 -14.41 -21.70
N SER A 62 10.30 -15.16 -20.79
CA SER A 62 9.61 -15.76 -19.64
C SER A 62 9.00 -14.71 -18.69
N ILE A 63 9.74 -13.62 -18.44
CA ILE A 63 9.24 -12.50 -17.63
C ILE A 63 8.12 -11.77 -18.36
N PHE A 64 8.27 -11.56 -19.68
CA PHE A 64 7.27 -10.89 -20.49
C PHE A 64 5.95 -11.65 -20.49
N ASP A 65 5.99 -12.96 -20.75
CA ASP A 65 4.82 -13.83 -20.81
C ASP A 65 4.10 -13.88 -19.45
N PHE A 66 4.88 -13.92 -18.36
CA PHE A 66 4.35 -13.84 -16.99
C PHE A 66 3.64 -12.50 -16.75
N THR A 67 4.32 -11.37 -16.98
CA THR A 67 3.80 -10.03 -16.75
C THR A 67 2.54 -9.77 -17.57
N VAL A 68 2.54 -10.13 -18.86
CA VAL A 68 1.36 -10.04 -19.73
C VAL A 68 0.24 -10.94 -19.23
N GLY A 69 0.55 -12.13 -18.73
CA GLY A 69 -0.43 -13.02 -18.11
C GLY A 69 -1.09 -12.42 -16.86
N VAL A 70 -0.32 -11.76 -15.99
CA VAL A 70 -0.84 -11.07 -14.80
C VAL A 70 -1.73 -9.90 -15.22
N LEU A 71 -1.35 -9.12 -16.23
CA LEU A 71 -2.18 -8.04 -16.76
C LEU A 71 -3.47 -8.54 -17.38
N ARG A 72 -3.44 -9.65 -18.15
CA ARG A 72 -4.64 -10.28 -18.73
C ARG A 72 -5.60 -10.72 -17.64
N TRP A 73 -5.08 -11.35 -16.59
CA TRP A 73 -5.92 -11.80 -15.49
C TRP A 73 -6.50 -10.63 -14.69
N SER A 74 -5.68 -9.64 -14.38
CA SER A 74 -6.13 -8.40 -13.73
C SER A 74 -7.24 -7.72 -14.54
N TRP A 75 -7.12 -7.68 -15.87
CA TRP A 75 -8.17 -7.12 -16.73
C TRP A 75 -9.48 -7.90 -16.67
N ARG A 76 -9.43 -9.24 -16.68
CA ARG A 76 -10.64 -10.07 -16.55
C ARG A 76 -11.37 -9.85 -15.22
N VAL A 77 -10.61 -9.73 -14.12
CA VAL A 77 -11.17 -9.50 -12.78
C VAL A 77 -11.72 -8.08 -12.67
N GLY A 78 -10.98 -7.08 -13.15
CA GLY A 78 -11.43 -5.69 -13.21
C GLY A 78 -12.70 -5.53 -14.04
N PHE A 79 -12.76 -6.13 -15.23
CA PHE A 79 -13.93 -6.08 -16.10
C PHE A 79 -15.18 -6.72 -15.45
N TYR A 80 -14.99 -7.76 -14.63
CA TYR A 80 -16.06 -8.44 -13.91
C TYR A 80 -16.54 -7.67 -12.66
N ALA A 81 -15.62 -7.17 -11.83
CA ALA A 81 -15.94 -6.77 -10.44
C ALA A 81 -15.89 -5.27 -10.14
N TYR A 82 -14.92 -4.51 -10.68
CA TYR A 82 -14.67 -3.14 -10.16
C TYR A 82 -14.27 -2.09 -11.19
N SER A 83 -13.71 -2.47 -12.34
CA SER A 83 -13.23 -1.53 -13.35
C SER A 83 -14.25 -1.20 -14.44
N VAL A 84 -15.20 -2.12 -14.71
CA VAL A 84 -16.23 -1.94 -15.75
C VAL A 84 -17.59 -2.54 -15.36
N LEU A 85 -17.66 -3.63 -14.60
CA LEU A 85 -18.92 -4.38 -14.38
C LEU A 85 -19.58 -4.84 -15.71
N GLY A 86 -18.77 -5.14 -16.72
CA GLY A 86 -19.22 -5.41 -18.09
C GLY A 86 -19.62 -6.86 -18.39
N THR A 87 -19.45 -7.78 -17.44
CA THR A 87 -19.83 -9.20 -17.58
C THR A 87 -20.19 -9.85 -16.25
N ASP A 88 -21.10 -10.83 -16.28
CA ASP A 88 -21.45 -11.69 -15.14
C ASP A 88 -20.67 -13.02 -15.14
N ARG A 89 -19.88 -13.28 -16.18
CA ARG A 89 -19.09 -14.52 -16.28
C ARG A 89 -17.94 -14.47 -15.30
N TYR A 90 -17.84 -15.47 -14.43
CA TYR A 90 -16.80 -15.52 -13.42
C TYR A 90 -15.40 -15.68 -14.06
N PRO A 91 -14.39 -14.87 -13.65
CA PRO A 91 -13.07 -14.92 -14.28
C PRO A 91 -12.32 -16.24 -14.01
N PRO A 92 -11.77 -16.91 -15.04
CA PRO A 92 -10.96 -18.11 -14.84
C PRO A 92 -9.59 -17.78 -14.21
N PHE A 93 -9.12 -18.65 -13.30
CA PHE A 93 -7.81 -18.59 -12.64
C PHE A 93 -6.69 -19.04 -13.58
N THR A 94 -6.41 -18.24 -14.61
CA THR A 94 -5.37 -18.53 -15.60
C THR A 94 -4.61 -17.27 -15.98
N LEU A 95 -3.34 -17.41 -16.35
CA LEU A 95 -2.53 -16.36 -16.95
C LEU A 95 -2.62 -16.38 -18.49
N ALA A 96 -3.12 -17.48 -19.06
CA ALA A 96 -3.26 -17.62 -20.50
C ALA A 96 -4.32 -16.68 -21.08
N ASP A 97 -4.28 -16.52 -22.39
CA ASP A 97 -5.37 -15.90 -23.12
C ASP A 97 -6.59 -16.83 -23.13
N VAL A 98 -7.78 -16.25 -23.07
CA VAL A 98 -9.05 -16.97 -23.08
C VAL A 98 -9.90 -16.35 -24.19
N PRO A 99 -9.87 -16.92 -25.42
CA PRO A 99 -10.44 -16.27 -26.61
C PRO A 99 -11.93 -15.94 -26.50
N ASP A 100 -12.68 -16.76 -25.77
CA ASP A 100 -14.14 -16.65 -25.60
C ASP A 100 -14.58 -15.74 -24.43
N TYR A 101 -13.62 -15.20 -23.66
CA TYR A 101 -13.92 -14.31 -22.55
C TYR A 101 -14.09 -12.86 -23.06
N PRO A 102 -15.08 -12.09 -22.56
CA PRO A 102 -15.41 -10.76 -23.09
C PRO A 102 -14.32 -9.69 -22.88
N ALA A 103 -13.38 -9.91 -21.96
CA ALA A 103 -12.28 -9.00 -21.66
C ALA A 103 -10.94 -9.61 -22.10
N ARG A 104 -10.29 -9.00 -23.10
CA ARG A 104 -9.03 -9.47 -23.68
C ARG A 104 -7.95 -8.39 -23.65
N LEU A 105 -6.71 -8.83 -23.45
CA LEU A 105 -5.53 -7.99 -23.50
C LEU A 105 -4.45 -8.69 -24.33
N SER A 106 -3.98 -8.02 -25.38
CA SER A 106 -2.82 -8.45 -26.16
C SER A 106 -1.74 -7.38 -26.13
N VAL A 107 -0.50 -7.82 -25.96
CA VAL A 107 0.70 -6.98 -25.95
C VAL A 107 1.70 -7.62 -26.90
N ASP A 108 2.17 -6.86 -27.88
CA ASP A 108 3.14 -7.35 -28.85
C ASP A 108 4.53 -7.36 -28.22
N HIS A 109 5.26 -8.49 -28.31
CA HIS A 109 6.62 -8.60 -27.75
C HIS A 109 7.60 -7.73 -28.54
N PRO A 110 8.28 -6.75 -27.91
CA PRO A 110 9.20 -5.87 -28.61
C PRO A 110 10.50 -6.63 -28.94
N PRO A 111 11.01 -6.57 -30.19
CA PRO A 111 12.23 -7.27 -30.57
C PRO A 111 13.47 -6.71 -29.86
N GLN A 112 13.52 -5.40 -29.61
CA GLN A 112 14.57 -4.69 -28.89
C GLN A 112 13.96 -3.50 -28.13
N LEU A 113 14.56 -3.15 -26.99
CA LEU A 113 14.20 -2.00 -26.17
C LEU A 113 15.42 -1.09 -25.98
N SER A 114 15.19 0.21 -25.84
CA SER A 114 16.21 1.23 -25.65
C SER A 114 16.82 1.16 -24.25
N ARG A 115 18.13 0.95 -24.18
CA ARG A 115 18.89 0.76 -22.93
C ARG A 115 18.84 2.01 -22.03
N GLY A 116 19.05 3.18 -22.61
CA GLY A 116 19.08 4.45 -21.86
C GLY A 116 17.70 4.98 -21.50
N LEU A 117 16.69 4.73 -22.35
CA LEU A 117 15.32 5.22 -22.11
C LEU A 117 14.73 4.61 -20.85
N VAL A 118 15.06 3.35 -20.54
CA VAL A 118 14.63 2.63 -19.34
C VAL A 118 15.00 3.36 -18.04
N LEU A 119 16.12 4.10 -17.99
CA LEU A 119 16.51 4.94 -16.84
C LEU A 119 15.68 6.22 -16.67
N VAL A 120 14.94 6.63 -17.71
CA VAL A 120 14.20 7.90 -17.74
C VAL A 120 12.69 7.66 -17.83
N LYS A 121 12.25 6.40 -18.07
CA LYS A 121 10.81 6.06 -18.20
C LYS A 121 9.97 6.48 -17.01
N TRP A 122 10.45 6.30 -15.78
CA TRP A 122 9.72 6.72 -14.57
C TRP A 122 9.58 8.23 -14.48
N LEU A 123 10.59 9.00 -14.92
CA LEU A 123 10.50 10.46 -14.99
C LEU A 123 9.51 10.90 -16.08
N LEU A 124 9.56 10.26 -17.26
CA LEU A 124 8.61 10.54 -18.34
C LEU A 124 7.18 10.13 -17.98
N ALA A 125 7.00 9.08 -17.17
CA ALA A 125 5.70 8.66 -16.71
C ALA A 125 5.12 9.58 -15.63
N PHE A 126 5.90 10.51 -15.06
CA PHE A 126 5.47 11.38 -13.96
C PHE A 126 4.16 12.16 -14.27
N PRO A 127 3.97 12.79 -15.44
CA PRO A 127 2.70 13.45 -15.76
C PRO A 127 1.52 12.48 -15.77
N HIS A 128 1.71 11.26 -16.28
CA HIS A 128 0.68 10.22 -16.24
C HIS A 128 0.40 9.75 -14.81
N LEU A 129 1.44 9.61 -13.98
CA LEU A 129 1.30 9.24 -12.57
C LEU A 129 0.56 10.31 -11.77
N LEU A 130 0.78 11.60 -12.05
CA LEU A 130 0.05 12.71 -11.44
C LEU A 130 -1.44 12.65 -11.80
N ILE A 131 -1.74 12.45 -13.10
CA ILE A 131 -3.13 12.31 -13.57
C ILE A 131 -3.79 11.05 -13.00
N LEU A 132 -3.07 9.92 -12.95
CA LEU A 132 -3.53 8.68 -12.30
C LEU A 132 -3.77 8.87 -10.81
N GLY A 133 -2.89 9.59 -10.11
CA GLY A 133 -3.06 9.91 -8.69
C GLY A 133 -4.36 10.66 -8.42
N ILE A 134 -4.70 11.65 -9.27
CA ILE A 134 -5.97 12.38 -9.19
C ILE A 134 -7.15 11.47 -9.57
N LEU A 135 -7.04 10.70 -10.66
CA LEU A 135 -8.12 9.91 -11.24
C LEU A 135 -8.40 8.57 -10.55
N LEU A 136 -7.47 7.97 -9.83
CA LEU A 136 -7.66 6.70 -9.11
C LEU A 136 -8.05 6.91 -7.65
N GLY A 137 -8.15 8.16 -7.20
CA GLY A 137 -8.54 8.47 -5.82
C GLY A 137 -7.34 8.54 -4.87
N GLY A 138 -6.15 8.90 -5.36
CA GLY A 138 -4.96 9.23 -4.56
C GLY A 138 -5.08 10.55 -3.77
N GLY A 139 -6.31 11.01 -3.52
CA GLY A 139 -6.61 12.07 -2.57
C GLY A 139 -6.01 11.85 -1.17
N PRO A 140 -6.00 10.62 -0.60
CA PRO A 140 -5.42 10.36 0.72
C PRO A 140 -3.96 10.79 0.84
N TYR A 141 -3.12 10.53 -0.18
CA TYR A 141 -1.69 10.85 -0.13
C TYR A 141 -1.38 12.34 -0.14
N PHE A 142 -2.24 13.17 -0.74
CA PHE A 142 -2.16 14.63 -0.68
C PHE A 142 -2.99 15.22 0.48
N SER A 143 -3.99 14.50 1.00
CA SER A 143 -4.85 14.94 2.09
C SER A 143 -4.35 14.56 3.48
N TYR A 144 -3.27 13.78 3.61
CA TYR A 144 -2.58 13.54 4.88
C TYR A 144 -1.94 14.82 5.49
N GLN A 145 -2.13 16.01 4.90
CA GLN A 145 -1.62 17.28 5.44
C GLN A 145 -2.65 18.43 5.54
N VAL A 146 -3.94 18.25 5.26
CA VAL A 146 -4.86 19.43 5.22
C VAL A 146 -6.21 19.32 5.97
N ALA A 147 -6.71 18.16 6.44
CA ALA A 147 -7.95 18.20 7.24
C ALA A 147 -8.21 16.98 8.13
N ASP A 148 -8.47 17.24 9.42
CA ASP A 148 -8.94 16.31 10.46
C ASP A 148 -10.35 15.77 10.21
N SER A 149 -10.51 14.92 9.18
CA SER A 149 -11.73 14.13 8.97
C SER A 149 -11.42 12.86 8.17
N SER A 150 -10.99 11.79 8.85
CA SER A 150 -10.80 10.47 8.25
C SER A 150 -12.14 9.74 8.04
N TYR A 151 -12.89 10.17 7.03
CA TYR A 151 -13.99 9.36 6.49
C TYR A 151 -13.42 8.29 5.57
N TRP A 152 -13.52 7.03 5.99
CA TRP A 152 -13.21 5.85 5.17
C TRP A 152 -14.28 5.67 4.10
N PHE A 153 -14.20 6.46 3.05
CA PHE A 153 -14.74 6.07 1.75
C PHE A 153 -13.55 5.75 0.87
N GLU A 154 -13.31 4.46 0.61
CA GLU A 154 -12.45 3.97 -0.48
C GLU A 154 -13.09 4.36 -1.82
N GLY A 155 -13.25 5.66 -2.05
CA GLY A 155 -13.73 6.24 -3.30
C GLY A 155 -12.66 6.05 -4.36
N SER A 156 -12.62 4.85 -4.92
CA SER A 156 -12.08 4.56 -6.26
C SER A 156 -12.36 5.77 -7.14
N GLY A 157 -11.33 6.43 -7.68
CA GLY A 157 -11.45 7.74 -8.33
C GLY A 157 -12.37 7.79 -9.56
N LEU A 158 -12.16 8.66 -10.54
CA LEU A 158 -13.09 8.86 -11.66
C LEU A 158 -13.61 7.55 -12.30
N ILE A 159 -12.76 6.52 -12.51
CA ILE A 159 -13.22 5.20 -12.99
C ILE A 159 -14.26 4.60 -12.04
N GLY A 160 -13.96 4.57 -10.75
CA GLY A 160 -14.83 4.00 -9.74
C GLY A 160 -16.13 4.77 -9.57
N LEU A 161 -16.08 6.10 -9.61
CA LEU A 161 -17.28 6.94 -9.65
C LEU A 161 -18.15 6.65 -10.87
N LEU A 162 -17.53 6.57 -12.07
CA LEU A 162 -18.25 6.25 -13.31
C LEU A 162 -18.85 4.84 -13.27
N VAL A 163 -18.12 3.86 -12.73
CA VAL A 163 -18.60 2.49 -12.53
C VAL A 163 -19.75 2.47 -11.50
N PHE A 164 -19.67 3.24 -10.43
CA PHE A 164 -20.73 3.35 -9.43
C PHE A 164 -22.00 3.98 -10.02
N ILE A 165 -21.88 5.10 -10.75
CA ILE A 165 -23.00 5.72 -11.48
C ILE A 165 -23.60 4.70 -12.44
N THR A 166 -22.77 3.93 -13.15
CA THR A 166 -23.21 2.86 -14.04
C THR A 166 -23.94 1.76 -13.28
N ALA A 167 -23.44 1.31 -12.13
CA ALA A 167 -24.05 0.29 -11.30
C ALA A 167 -25.43 0.72 -10.78
N VAL A 168 -25.56 1.98 -10.34
CA VAL A 168 -26.83 2.59 -9.94
C VAL A 168 -27.80 2.69 -11.13
N ALA A 169 -27.33 3.19 -12.27
CA ALA A 169 -28.14 3.26 -13.49
C ALA A 169 -28.62 1.87 -13.93
N LEU A 170 -27.75 0.86 -13.88
CA LEU A 170 -28.05 -0.54 -14.19
C LEU A 170 -29.07 -1.12 -13.21
N LEU A 171 -28.97 -0.79 -11.92
CA LEU A 171 -29.89 -1.25 -10.88
C LEU A 171 -31.33 -0.76 -11.13
N PHE A 172 -31.50 0.52 -11.47
CA PHE A 172 -32.82 1.14 -11.67
C PHE A 172 -33.39 0.92 -13.08
N THR A 173 -32.55 1.05 -14.12
CA THR A 173 -33.02 0.99 -15.52
C THR A 173 -32.93 -0.41 -16.13
N GLY A 174 -32.14 -1.30 -15.52
CA GLY A 174 -31.84 -2.62 -16.08
C GLY A 174 -31.05 -2.58 -17.40
N ARG A 175 -30.49 -1.43 -17.78
CA ARG A 175 -29.70 -1.25 -19.00
C ARG A 175 -28.37 -0.58 -18.64
N TYR A 176 -27.27 -1.10 -19.19
CA TYR A 176 -25.95 -0.51 -19.03
C TYR A 176 -25.81 0.70 -19.98
N PRO A 177 -25.53 1.93 -19.50
CA PRO A 177 -25.36 3.10 -20.36
C PRO A 177 -24.13 2.96 -21.26
N ARG A 178 -24.31 2.94 -22.59
CA ARG A 178 -23.22 2.71 -23.56
C ARG A 178 -22.18 3.83 -23.56
N ASP A 179 -22.61 5.09 -23.44
CA ASP A 179 -21.67 6.21 -23.41
C ASP A 179 -20.72 6.15 -22.20
N LEU A 180 -21.24 5.70 -21.04
CA LEU A 180 -20.40 5.45 -19.86
C LEU A 180 -19.48 4.24 -20.05
N PHE A 181 -19.97 3.17 -20.70
CA PHE A 181 -19.12 2.02 -21.05
C PHE A 181 -17.92 2.45 -21.90
N ASP A 182 -18.17 3.23 -22.94
CA ASP A 182 -17.15 3.69 -23.89
C ASP A 182 -16.13 4.62 -23.20
N LEU A 183 -16.61 5.49 -22.31
CA LEU A 183 -15.75 6.35 -21.48
C LEU A 183 -14.88 5.52 -20.52
N ILE A 184 -15.48 4.60 -19.78
CA ILE A 184 -14.79 3.71 -18.83
C ILE A 184 -13.74 2.84 -19.57
N MET A 185 -14.09 2.30 -20.74
CA MET A 185 -13.18 1.54 -21.58
C MET A 185 -12.02 2.39 -22.12
N GLY A 186 -12.29 3.62 -22.56
CA GLY A 186 -11.26 4.56 -22.99
C GLY A 186 -10.27 4.89 -21.87
N LEU A 187 -10.78 5.11 -20.66
CA LEU A 187 -9.96 5.39 -19.48
C LEU A 187 -9.12 4.17 -19.09
N ASN A 188 -9.71 2.97 -19.01
CA ASN A 188 -8.95 1.74 -18.75
C ASN A 188 -7.88 1.45 -19.83
N ARG A 189 -8.17 1.68 -21.11
CA ARG A 189 -7.17 1.57 -22.20
C ARG A 189 -5.96 2.44 -21.91
N TRP A 190 -6.20 3.70 -21.53
CA TRP A 190 -5.13 4.62 -21.17
C TRP A 190 -4.34 4.12 -19.94
N VAL A 191 -5.01 3.72 -18.86
CA VAL A 191 -4.35 3.17 -17.65
C VAL A 191 -3.44 1.98 -17.98
N TYR A 192 -3.92 1.03 -18.78
CA TYR A 192 -3.13 -0.15 -19.17
C TYR A 192 -1.96 0.20 -20.09
N ARG A 193 -2.07 1.23 -20.94
CA ARG A 193 -0.92 1.74 -21.73
C ARG A 193 0.15 2.32 -20.81
N VAL A 194 -0.24 3.10 -19.80
CA VAL A 194 0.69 3.65 -18.79
C VAL A 194 1.33 2.53 -17.97
N GLY A 195 0.53 1.59 -17.47
CA GLY A 195 1.02 0.46 -16.68
C GLY A 195 2.05 -0.38 -17.45
N ALA A 196 1.80 -0.66 -18.73
CA ALA A 196 2.74 -1.41 -19.54
C ALA A 196 4.01 -0.63 -19.90
N TYR A 197 3.94 0.69 -20.03
CA TYR A 197 5.13 1.53 -20.17
C TYR A 197 6.00 1.48 -18.91
N LEU A 198 5.40 1.55 -17.72
CA LEU A 198 6.06 1.42 -16.42
C LEU A 198 6.64 0.01 -16.19
N LEU A 199 5.93 -1.04 -16.62
CA LEU A 199 6.38 -2.44 -16.58
C LEU A 199 7.42 -2.77 -17.68
N LEU A 200 7.89 -1.75 -18.41
CA LEU A 200 8.93 -1.83 -19.44
C LEU A 200 8.54 -2.69 -20.64
N LEU A 201 7.25 -2.97 -20.86
CA LEU A 201 6.75 -3.80 -21.96
C LEU A 201 6.77 -3.06 -23.31
N THR A 202 6.81 -1.73 -23.28
CA THR A 202 6.91 -0.90 -24.49
C THR A 202 7.78 0.33 -24.27
N ASP A 203 8.47 0.77 -25.32
CA ASP A 203 9.18 2.06 -25.36
C ASP A 203 8.31 3.20 -25.89
N LYS A 204 7.16 2.89 -26.51
CA LYS A 204 6.28 3.93 -27.06
C LYS A 204 5.58 4.67 -25.92
N TYR A 205 5.86 5.96 -25.80
CA TYR A 205 5.24 6.81 -24.79
C TYR A 205 3.70 6.80 -24.90
N PRO A 206 2.95 6.62 -23.79
CA PRO A 206 1.50 6.57 -23.83
C PRO A 206 0.90 7.93 -24.23
N PRO A 207 0.05 7.99 -25.27
CA PRO A 207 -0.59 9.26 -25.63
C PRO A 207 -1.63 9.65 -24.58
N PHE A 208 -1.80 10.95 -24.31
CA PHE A 208 -2.82 11.49 -23.39
C PHE A 208 -4.26 11.43 -23.94
N ARG A 209 -4.47 10.85 -25.13
CA ARG A 209 -5.79 10.76 -25.76
C ARG A 209 -6.61 9.63 -25.13
N PHE A 210 -7.86 9.94 -24.81
CA PHE A 210 -8.87 8.98 -24.39
C PHE A 210 -9.53 8.40 -25.63
N ASP A 211 -9.27 7.13 -25.95
CA ASP A 211 -9.96 6.44 -27.05
C ASP A 211 -11.32 5.93 -26.54
N GLY A 212 -12.22 6.86 -26.23
CA GLY A 212 -13.62 6.61 -25.90
C GLY A 212 -14.36 6.25 -27.18
N GLY A 213 -15.00 5.08 -27.20
CA GLY A 213 -15.69 4.55 -28.37
C GLY A 213 -16.97 5.29 -28.78
N SER A 214 -16.99 6.61 -28.90
CA SER A 214 -18.14 7.31 -29.49
C SER A 214 -17.98 7.38 -31.01
N GLY A 215 -18.62 6.44 -31.72
CA GLY A 215 -19.09 6.57 -33.11
C GLY A 215 -18.31 7.50 -34.04
N ALA A 216 -17.14 7.06 -34.48
CA ALA A 216 -16.58 7.39 -35.78
C ALA A 216 -15.65 6.24 -36.19
N ILE A 217 -16.24 5.05 -36.36
CA ILE A 217 -15.87 4.35 -37.60
C ILE A 217 -16.35 5.33 -38.65
N GLU A 218 -15.40 6.02 -39.28
CA GLU A 218 -15.62 6.61 -40.57
C GLU A 218 -16.32 5.52 -41.39
N ASP A 219 -17.62 5.69 -41.54
CA ASP A 219 -18.37 5.23 -42.70
C ASP A 219 -17.71 5.95 -43.89
N THR A 220 -16.46 5.57 -44.19
CA THR A 220 -15.99 5.66 -45.56
C THR A 220 -16.88 4.63 -46.23
N PRO A 221 -17.85 5.05 -47.07
CA PRO A 221 -18.52 4.08 -47.92
C PRO A 221 -17.38 3.30 -48.59
N PRO A 222 -17.43 1.96 -48.68
CA PRO A 222 -16.42 1.26 -49.45
C PRO A 222 -16.35 1.99 -50.78
N THR A 223 -15.21 2.65 -51.04
CA THR A 223 -14.94 3.18 -52.36
C THR A 223 -15.23 2.01 -53.27
N PRO A 224 -16.16 2.10 -54.24
CA PRO A 224 -16.46 0.98 -55.08
C PRO A 224 -15.15 0.65 -55.78
N VAL A 225 -14.46 -0.37 -55.28
CA VAL A 225 -13.42 -1.03 -56.02
C VAL A 225 -14.21 -1.62 -57.16
N THR A 226 -14.13 -0.96 -58.31
CA THR A 226 -14.55 -1.54 -59.58
C THR A 226 -13.80 -2.84 -59.70
N VAL A 227 -14.43 -3.94 -59.27
CA VAL A 227 -13.98 -5.27 -59.61
C VAL A 227 -14.27 -5.40 -61.10
N GLU A 228 -13.29 -5.05 -61.92
CA GLU A 228 -13.31 -5.46 -63.32
C GLU A 228 -13.48 -6.98 -63.34
N PRO A 229 -14.41 -7.53 -64.13
CA PRO A 229 -14.59 -8.97 -64.25
C PRO A 229 -13.30 -9.59 -64.79
N ARG A 230 -12.50 -10.19 -63.92
CA ARG A 230 -11.36 -11.01 -64.33
C ARG A 230 -11.95 -12.32 -64.86
N GLU A 231 -11.70 -12.60 -66.14
CA GLU A 231 -12.09 -13.83 -66.82
C GLU A 231 -11.72 -15.09 -66.00
N PRO A 232 -12.53 -16.16 -66.07
CA PRO A 232 -12.27 -17.37 -65.32
C PRO A 232 -11.03 -18.07 -65.88
N VAL A 233 -9.88 -17.86 -65.22
CA VAL A 233 -8.69 -18.67 -65.47
C VAL A 233 -8.93 -20.06 -64.91
N ALA A 234 -8.79 -21.04 -65.81
CA ALA A 234 -9.01 -22.46 -65.60
C ALA A 234 -8.41 -22.99 -64.27
N ALA A 235 -9.21 -23.81 -63.59
CA ALA A 235 -8.78 -24.58 -62.42
C ALA A 235 -7.65 -25.56 -62.81
N MET A 236 -6.39 -25.16 -62.57
CA MET A 236 -5.29 -26.11 -62.51
C MET A 236 -5.28 -26.79 -61.14
N GLN A 237 -5.59 -28.10 -61.19
CA GLN A 237 -5.39 -29.04 -60.11
C GLN A 237 -3.94 -28.99 -59.60
N TYR A 238 -3.76 -28.56 -58.35
CA TYR A 238 -2.57 -28.94 -57.58
C TYR A 238 -3.00 -29.96 -56.52
N ALA A 239 -2.62 -31.20 -56.80
CA ALA A 239 -2.73 -32.32 -55.89
C ALA A 239 -1.88 -32.10 -54.62
N GLY A 240 -2.32 -32.71 -53.53
CA GLY A 240 -1.91 -32.39 -52.17
C GLY A 240 -0.46 -32.66 -51.82
N ARG A 241 0.07 -31.80 -50.95
CA ARG A 241 1.12 -32.13 -49.98
C ARG A 241 0.67 -31.59 -48.63
N PRO A 242 0.46 -32.43 -47.59
CA PRO A 242 0.16 -31.91 -46.27
C PRO A 242 1.40 -31.21 -45.72
N ALA A 243 1.27 -29.92 -45.40
CA ALA A 243 2.29 -29.19 -44.67
C ALA A 243 2.38 -29.76 -43.24
N GLN A 244 3.41 -30.57 -42.98
CA GLN A 244 3.83 -30.91 -41.62
C GLN A 244 4.37 -29.65 -40.96
N TYR A 245 3.52 -28.96 -40.17
CA TYR A 245 4.00 -28.05 -39.14
C TYR A 245 4.62 -28.90 -38.01
N GLY A 246 5.94 -28.98 -37.97
CA GLY A 246 6.68 -29.49 -36.82
C GLY A 246 6.43 -28.60 -35.61
N GLY A 247 5.42 -28.95 -34.80
CA GLY A 247 5.22 -28.37 -33.49
C GLY A 247 6.40 -28.75 -32.59
N GLN A 248 7.30 -27.80 -32.33
CA GLN A 248 8.25 -27.97 -31.25
C GLN A 248 7.46 -28.12 -29.94
N PRO A 249 7.80 -29.08 -29.06
CA PRO A 249 7.12 -29.22 -27.78
C PRO A 249 7.43 -27.99 -26.94
N LEU A 250 6.44 -27.09 -26.83
CA LEU A 250 6.42 -26.03 -25.83
C LEU A 250 6.70 -26.68 -24.48
N HIS A 251 7.83 -26.35 -23.85
CA HIS A 251 8.26 -26.90 -22.57
C HIS A 251 7.23 -26.51 -21.49
N ARG A 252 6.18 -27.33 -21.35
CA ARG A 252 5.08 -27.11 -20.42
C ARG A 252 5.62 -27.27 -19.00
N TRP A 253 5.71 -26.15 -18.28
CA TRP A 253 5.80 -26.19 -16.83
C TRP A 253 4.55 -26.91 -16.30
N THR A 254 4.73 -28.08 -15.71
CA THR A 254 3.66 -28.80 -15.02
C THR A 254 3.13 -27.94 -13.87
N ALA A 255 1.81 -27.86 -13.69
CA ALA A 255 1.16 -27.03 -12.67
C ALA A 255 1.80 -27.16 -11.27
N GLY A 256 2.25 -28.36 -10.89
CA GLY A 256 2.95 -28.59 -9.61
C GLY A 256 4.31 -27.88 -9.47
N ARG A 257 5.05 -27.67 -10.57
CA ARG A 257 6.32 -26.90 -10.55
C ARG A 257 6.06 -25.40 -10.42
N VAL A 258 5.00 -24.90 -11.04
CA VAL A 258 4.55 -23.51 -10.86
C VAL A 258 4.11 -23.28 -9.42
N VAL A 259 3.31 -24.17 -8.85
CA VAL A 259 2.87 -24.11 -7.44
C VAL A 259 4.06 -24.17 -6.47
N SER A 260 5.06 -25.03 -6.71
CA SER A 260 6.27 -25.11 -5.89
C SER A 260 7.12 -23.83 -5.94
N VAL A 261 7.27 -23.22 -7.11
CA VAL A 261 8.04 -21.97 -7.28
C VAL A 261 7.27 -20.77 -6.70
N VAL A 262 5.95 -20.74 -6.84
CA VAL A 262 5.10 -19.71 -6.22
C VAL A 262 5.14 -19.82 -4.70
N ALA A 263 4.94 -21.02 -4.15
CA ALA A 263 5.02 -21.26 -2.70
C ALA A 263 6.43 -20.93 -2.16
N GLY A 264 7.49 -21.37 -2.85
CA GLY A 264 8.86 -21.07 -2.45
C GLY A 264 9.18 -19.57 -2.50
N SER A 265 8.71 -18.85 -3.53
CA SER A 265 8.88 -17.40 -3.64
C SER A 265 8.15 -16.64 -2.53
N VAL A 266 6.95 -17.10 -2.14
CA VAL A 266 6.18 -16.50 -1.03
C VAL A 266 6.93 -16.66 0.30
N LEU A 267 7.50 -17.84 0.58
CA LEU A 267 8.27 -18.07 1.79
C LEU A 267 9.58 -17.25 1.81
N VAL A 268 10.28 -17.16 0.67
CA VAL A 268 11.49 -16.33 0.57
C VAL A 268 11.18 -14.85 0.81
N LEU A 269 10.09 -14.33 0.25
CA LEU A 269 9.70 -12.93 0.42
C LEU A 269 9.27 -12.62 1.86
N ALA A 270 8.48 -13.49 2.48
CA ALA A 270 8.10 -13.35 3.88
C ALA A 270 9.35 -13.33 4.79
N GLY A 271 10.30 -14.22 4.53
CA GLY A 271 11.55 -14.25 5.29
C GLY A 271 12.46 -13.04 5.05
N LEU A 272 12.54 -12.54 3.82
CA LEU A 272 13.31 -11.33 3.46
C LEU A 272 12.77 -10.04 4.10
N GLY A 273 11.47 -9.98 4.42
CA GLY A 273 10.91 -8.87 5.20
C GLY A 273 11.17 -9.03 6.69
N MET A 274 10.96 -10.23 7.22
CA MET A 274 11.06 -10.50 8.66
C MET A 274 12.47 -10.35 9.21
N VAL A 275 13.49 -10.80 8.48
CA VAL A 275 14.89 -10.77 8.98
C VAL A 275 15.41 -9.34 9.15
N PRO A 276 15.32 -8.42 8.17
CA PRO A 276 15.73 -7.02 8.36
C PRO A 276 14.91 -6.29 9.41
N THR A 277 13.60 -6.54 9.50
CA THR A 277 12.74 -5.92 10.53
C THR A 277 13.14 -6.38 11.94
N GLY A 278 13.35 -7.68 12.15
CA GLY A 278 13.84 -8.18 13.44
C GLY A 278 15.26 -7.71 13.75
N ALA A 279 16.15 -7.65 12.76
CA ALA A 279 17.50 -7.14 12.94
C ALA A 279 17.53 -5.65 13.32
N ALA A 280 16.67 -4.83 12.71
CA ALA A 280 16.49 -3.43 13.09
C ALA A 280 15.94 -3.30 14.52
N GLY A 281 14.99 -4.15 14.91
CA GLY A 281 14.46 -4.21 16.27
C GLY A 281 15.55 -4.51 17.31
N LEU A 282 16.40 -5.51 17.07
CA LEU A 282 17.56 -5.80 17.93
C LEU A 282 18.60 -4.68 17.94
N TRP A 283 18.82 -4.02 16.79
CA TRP A 283 19.74 -2.90 16.71
C TRP A 283 19.26 -1.72 17.55
N ILE A 284 17.96 -1.39 17.48
CA ILE A 284 17.33 -0.37 18.35
C ILE A 284 17.46 -0.78 19.81
N ASP A 285 17.16 -2.04 20.12
CA ASP A 285 17.24 -2.57 21.49
C ASP A 285 18.66 -2.45 22.08
N GLN A 286 19.70 -2.69 21.28
CA GLN A 286 21.10 -2.61 21.75
C GLN A 286 21.65 -1.18 21.80
N THR A 287 21.15 -0.27 20.97
CA THR A 287 21.74 1.08 20.83
C THR A 287 20.98 2.14 21.59
N ALA A 288 19.65 2.04 21.66
CA ALA A 288 18.79 3.05 22.28
C ALA A 288 18.43 2.73 23.74
N ARG A 289 18.70 1.50 24.21
CA ARG A 289 18.40 1.07 25.58
C ARG A 289 19.50 1.50 26.55
N ASP A 290 19.11 2.20 27.60
CA ASP A 290 20.02 2.63 28.67
C ASP A 290 20.41 1.47 29.61
N SER A 291 21.36 1.73 30.53
CA SER A 291 21.80 0.74 31.53
C SER A 291 20.71 0.31 32.52
N ASN A 292 19.60 1.04 32.59
CA ASN A 292 18.44 0.74 33.42
C ASN A 292 17.35 -0.01 32.64
N GLY A 293 17.57 -0.29 31.35
CA GLY A 293 16.65 -1.02 30.49
C GLY A 293 15.55 -0.17 29.85
N TYR A 294 15.68 1.15 29.76
CA TYR A 294 14.71 2.04 29.12
C TYR A 294 15.18 2.50 27.74
N ILE A 295 14.25 2.50 26.79
CA ILE A 295 14.41 3.20 25.50
C ILE A 295 13.70 4.55 25.66
N ALA A 296 14.46 5.64 25.62
CA ALA A 296 13.96 6.99 25.87
C ALA A 296 14.05 7.88 24.63
N THR A 297 13.13 8.83 24.52
CA THR A 297 13.22 9.92 23.56
C THR A 297 14.27 10.95 24.00
N ASP A 298 14.73 11.77 23.07
CA ASP A 298 15.51 12.96 23.41
C ASP A 298 14.69 13.95 24.26
N LEU A 299 15.39 14.76 25.04
CA LEU A 299 14.80 15.86 25.79
C LEU A 299 14.25 16.91 24.82
N LYS A 300 12.94 17.12 24.86
CA LYS A 300 12.26 18.19 24.12
C LYS A 300 11.82 19.30 25.07
N ARG A 301 11.98 20.54 24.63
CA ARG A 301 11.58 21.71 25.40
C ARG A 301 10.09 21.98 25.27
N PHE A 302 9.42 22.15 26.40
CA PHE A 302 8.03 22.57 26.50
C PHE A 302 7.94 23.86 27.31
N ASN A 303 7.05 24.76 26.88
CA ASN A 303 6.83 26.06 27.51
C ASN A 303 5.33 26.31 27.66
N SER A 304 4.93 26.82 28.82
CA SER A 304 3.59 27.34 29.07
C SER A 304 3.69 28.74 29.66
N PRO A 305 2.95 29.73 29.13
CA PRO A 305 2.81 31.03 29.79
C PRO A 305 1.96 30.95 31.08
N GLY A 306 1.21 29.85 31.27
CA GLY A 306 0.38 29.58 32.43
C GLY A 306 1.13 28.95 33.59
N TYR A 307 0.42 28.15 34.39
CA TYR A 307 0.90 27.52 35.61
C TYR A 307 1.17 26.01 35.44
N ALA A 308 0.70 25.40 34.35
CA ALA A 308 0.84 23.97 34.11
C ALA A 308 0.94 23.63 32.61
N ILE A 309 1.61 22.52 32.32
CA ILE A 309 1.61 21.84 31.03
C ILE A 309 0.91 20.49 31.24
N THR A 310 -0.04 20.14 30.39
CA THR A 310 -0.74 18.85 30.43
C THR A 310 -0.82 18.20 29.05
N THR A 311 -0.95 16.89 29.03
CA THR A 311 -1.26 16.12 27.82
C THR A 311 -2.72 16.31 27.40
N GLU A 312 -3.01 16.17 26.10
CA GLU A 312 -4.38 16.16 25.57
C GLU A 312 -5.24 15.06 26.21
N PRO A 313 -6.54 15.31 26.48
CA PRO A 313 -7.47 14.29 26.94
C PRO A 313 -7.48 13.05 26.02
N GLY A 314 -7.33 11.87 26.60
CA GLY A 314 -7.26 10.61 25.85
C GLY A 314 -5.90 10.30 25.20
N ALA A 315 -4.88 11.16 25.30
CA ALA A 315 -3.55 10.88 24.76
C ALA A 315 -2.89 9.66 25.42
N LEU A 316 -3.14 9.43 26.71
CA LEU A 316 -2.67 8.27 27.46
C LEU A 316 -3.84 7.37 27.84
N ARG A 317 -4.35 6.65 26.84
CA ARG A 317 -5.41 5.67 27.01
C ARG A 317 -4.85 4.26 26.89
N PHE A 318 -4.97 3.49 27.97
CA PHE A 318 -4.57 2.09 28.00
C PHE A 318 -5.81 1.21 28.10
N ASP A 319 -6.20 0.62 26.96
CA ASP A 319 -7.31 -0.32 26.86
C ASP A 319 -6.78 -1.76 26.86
N GLY A 320 -7.26 -2.58 27.79
CA GLY A 320 -6.95 -4.02 27.83
C GLY A 320 -6.70 -4.55 29.26
N PRO A 321 -6.52 -5.88 29.42
CA PRO A 321 -6.18 -6.47 30.71
C PRO A 321 -4.80 -6.04 31.20
N ASP A 322 -4.65 -5.76 32.50
CA ASP A 322 -3.39 -5.25 33.10
C ASP A 322 -2.16 -6.16 32.81
N TRP A 323 -2.37 -7.48 32.76
CA TRP A 323 -1.30 -8.44 32.45
C TRP A 323 -0.75 -8.31 31.02
N VAL A 324 -1.56 -7.84 30.06
CA VAL A 324 -1.13 -7.55 28.69
C VAL A 324 -0.31 -6.27 28.66
N MET A 325 -0.75 -5.23 29.38
CA MET A 325 -0.05 -3.93 29.43
C MET A 325 1.33 -4.04 30.06
N HIS A 326 1.47 -4.82 31.14
CA HIS A 326 2.78 -5.08 31.75
C HIS A 326 3.74 -5.85 30.85
N ARG A 327 3.22 -6.74 30.00
CA ARG A 327 4.03 -7.52 29.06
C ARG A 327 4.42 -6.73 27.82
N VAL A 328 3.61 -5.74 27.42
CA VAL A 328 3.82 -4.94 26.20
C VAL A 328 4.52 -3.60 26.50
N LEU A 329 4.02 -2.76 27.40
CA LEU A 329 4.67 -1.45 27.65
C LEU A 329 5.79 -1.54 28.70
N GLY A 330 5.61 -2.40 29.70
CA GLY A 330 6.49 -2.49 30.86
C GLY A 330 6.39 -1.23 31.75
N LYS A 331 7.51 -0.69 32.19
CA LYS A 331 7.56 0.56 32.98
C LYS A 331 7.76 1.77 32.07
N ILE A 332 7.08 2.87 32.37
CA ILE A 332 7.29 4.17 31.74
C ILE A 332 8.15 5.02 32.67
N ARG A 333 9.12 5.71 32.10
CA ARG A 333 9.98 6.68 32.79
C ARG A 333 9.76 8.04 32.16
N ILE A 334 9.40 9.03 32.98
CA ILE A 334 9.35 10.43 32.57
C ILE A 334 10.54 11.14 33.21
N THR A 335 11.40 11.71 32.39
CA THR A 335 12.54 12.51 32.84
C THR A 335 12.26 13.97 32.52
N GLY A 336 12.42 14.86 33.49
CA GLY A 336 12.21 16.28 33.29
C GLY A 336 13.24 17.14 34.01
N VAL A 337 13.61 18.24 33.37
CA VAL A 337 14.52 19.25 33.93
C VAL A 337 13.86 20.61 33.81
N SER A 338 13.86 21.39 34.89
CA SER A 338 13.41 22.78 34.84
C SER A 338 14.39 23.60 34.00
N ALA A 339 13.88 24.35 33.03
CA ALA A 339 14.68 25.34 32.29
C ALA A 339 14.64 26.72 32.98
N THR A 340 14.23 26.76 34.25
CA THR A 340 14.12 27.95 35.11
C THR A 340 14.70 27.66 36.49
N ASP A 341 14.83 28.68 37.34
CA ASP A 341 15.26 28.50 38.74
C ASP A 341 14.18 27.87 39.65
N ALA A 342 12.94 27.71 39.14
CA ALA A 342 11.86 27.08 39.89
C ALA A 342 12.03 25.55 39.93
N HIS A 343 11.70 24.95 41.08
CA HIS A 343 11.68 23.49 41.22
C HIS A 343 10.58 22.90 40.33
N LEU A 344 10.91 21.86 39.56
CA LEU A 344 9.94 21.18 38.72
C LEU A 344 9.07 20.23 39.54
N PHE A 345 7.80 20.10 39.18
CA PHE A 345 6.90 19.06 39.62
C PHE A 345 6.37 18.30 38.40
N ILE A 346 6.43 16.97 38.44
CA ILE A 346 5.87 16.07 37.43
C ILE A 346 4.92 15.13 38.17
N GLY A 347 3.65 15.08 37.76
CA GLY A 347 2.62 14.25 38.35
C GLY A 347 1.86 13.44 37.29
N ILE A 348 1.52 12.20 37.62
CA ILE A 348 0.64 11.34 36.83
C ILE A 348 -0.58 11.01 37.65
N ALA A 349 -1.76 11.24 37.08
CA ALA A 349 -3.04 10.97 37.74
C ALA A 349 -4.12 10.58 36.72
N PRO A 350 -5.24 9.97 37.17
CA PRO A 350 -6.39 9.71 36.34
C PRO A 350 -6.91 10.99 35.67
N GLU A 351 -7.24 10.91 34.38
CA GLU A 351 -7.68 12.06 33.57
C GLU A 351 -8.84 12.83 34.21
N GLN A 352 -9.79 12.11 34.83
CA GLN A 352 -10.93 12.74 35.49
C GLN A 352 -10.54 13.65 36.67
N GLN A 353 -9.47 13.31 37.39
CA GLN A 353 -9.00 14.08 38.54
C GLN A 353 -8.13 15.26 38.10
N THR A 354 -7.26 15.06 37.10
CA THR A 354 -6.44 16.14 36.53
C THR A 354 -7.30 17.19 35.84
N THR A 355 -8.33 16.81 35.08
CA THR A 355 -9.26 17.77 34.45
C THR A 355 -9.98 18.60 35.51
N LYS A 356 -10.42 18.00 36.62
CA LYS A 356 -11.07 18.76 37.72
C LYS A 356 -10.11 19.73 38.39
N TYR A 357 -8.87 19.30 38.63
CA TYR A 357 -7.85 20.12 39.25
C TYR A 357 -7.41 21.29 38.35
N LEU A 358 -7.25 21.05 37.04
CA LEU A 358 -6.79 22.05 36.07
C LEU A 358 -7.92 22.96 35.53
N ALA A 359 -9.19 22.62 35.73
CA ALA A 359 -10.32 23.40 35.22
C ALA A 359 -10.27 24.91 35.55
N PRO A 360 -9.91 25.35 36.78
CA PRO A 360 -9.76 26.77 37.09
C PRO A 360 -8.37 27.33 36.79
N ILE A 361 -7.37 26.48 36.53
CA ILE A 361 -5.95 26.85 36.44
C ILE A 361 -5.57 27.18 35.01
N GLY A 362 -4.85 28.29 34.80
CA GLY A 362 -4.30 28.60 33.49
C GLY A 362 -3.23 27.60 33.09
N HIS A 363 -3.42 26.87 31.99
CA HIS A 363 -2.54 25.77 31.59
C HIS A 363 -2.45 25.61 30.07
N THR A 364 -1.40 24.93 29.62
CA THR A 364 -1.18 24.62 28.21
C THR A 364 -1.42 23.14 27.96
N VAL A 365 -2.23 22.81 26.95
CA VAL A 365 -2.53 21.44 26.53
C VAL A 365 -1.68 21.11 25.31
N VAL A 366 -0.83 20.08 25.40
CA VAL A 366 0.00 19.61 24.27
C VAL A 366 -0.78 18.58 23.47
N GLN A 367 -1.11 18.90 22.21
CA GLN A 367 -2.00 18.12 21.34
C GLN A 367 -1.29 17.04 20.50
N ARG A 368 0.02 17.17 20.25
CA ARG A 368 0.74 16.21 19.38
C ARG A 368 2.18 16.02 19.82
N LEU A 369 2.51 14.82 20.29
CA LEU A 369 3.89 14.41 20.59
C LEU A 369 4.62 13.84 19.35
N ASP A 370 3.87 13.53 18.28
CA ASP A 370 4.29 12.63 17.21
C ASP A 370 5.15 13.30 16.13
N ASP A 371 5.16 14.63 16.06
CA ASP A 371 6.00 15.35 15.11
C ASP A 371 7.43 15.49 15.65
N ALA A 372 8.21 14.41 15.48
CA ALA A 372 9.64 14.40 15.77
C ALA A 372 10.41 15.55 15.06
N ASN A 373 9.89 16.05 13.94
CA ASN A 373 10.52 17.05 13.07
C ASN A 373 9.95 18.48 13.20
N SER A 374 8.92 18.71 14.02
CA SER A 374 8.39 20.07 14.24
C SER A 374 9.17 20.77 15.35
N ALA A 375 9.63 21.99 15.09
CA ALA A 375 10.43 22.78 16.03
C ALA A 375 9.65 23.20 17.29
N GLU A 376 8.32 23.27 17.21
CA GLU A 376 7.45 23.62 18.33
C GLU A 376 6.23 22.67 18.37
N PRO A 377 5.93 22.05 19.52
CA PRO A 377 4.76 21.21 19.68
C PRO A 377 3.47 22.04 19.60
N SER A 378 2.47 21.56 18.87
CA SER A 378 1.14 22.21 18.82
C SER A 378 0.53 22.21 20.22
N SER A 379 0.21 23.41 20.72
CA SER A 379 -0.24 23.60 22.09
C SER A 379 -1.38 24.62 22.19
N ASP A 380 -2.41 24.29 22.96
CA ASP A 380 -3.53 25.18 23.24
C ASP A 380 -3.43 25.77 24.65
N ASP A 381 -3.32 27.09 24.71
CA ASP A 381 -3.21 27.83 25.96
C ASP A 381 -4.60 28.16 26.53
N HIS A 382 -4.84 27.75 27.77
CA HIS A 382 -6.03 28.07 28.53
C HIS A 382 -5.69 29.13 29.57
N VAL A 383 -6.40 30.25 29.54
CA VAL A 383 -6.25 31.33 30.53
C VAL A 383 -7.03 30.97 31.79
N GLY A 384 -6.41 31.13 32.96
CA GLY A 384 -7.03 30.80 34.24
C GLY A 384 -6.29 31.40 35.44
N GLN A 385 -6.69 30.95 36.62
CA GLN A 385 -6.22 31.45 37.91
C GLN A 385 -4.97 30.67 38.41
N PRO A 386 -4.22 31.19 39.40
CA PRO A 386 -3.16 30.42 40.04
C PRO A 386 -3.70 29.20 40.80
N PRO A 387 -2.90 28.13 40.97
CA PRO A 387 -3.27 26.99 41.79
C PRO A 387 -3.51 27.41 43.25
N ALA A 388 -4.59 26.90 43.85
CA ALA A 388 -4.98 27.23 45.23
C ALA A 388 -4.05 26.59 46.29
N ALA A 389 -3.39 25.49 45.95
CA ALA A 389 -2.42 24.79 46.78
C ALA A 389 -1.27 24.25 45.91
N PRO A 390 -0.08 24.01 46.49
CA PRO A 390 1.02 23.37 45.78
C PRO A 390 0.61 22.00 45.25
N PRO A 391 1.05 21.60 44.04
CA PRO A 391 0.59 20.35 43.43
C PRO A 391 0.93 19.11 44.28
N ARG A 392 2.01 19.15 45.07
CA ARG A 392 2.44 18.04 45.93
C ARG A 392 1.52 17.75 47.12
N SER A 393 0.71 18.71 47.56
CA SER A 393 -0.21 18.49 48.69
C SER A 393 -1.48 17.73 48.29
N GLU A 394 -1.71 17.52 47.00
CA GLU A 394 -2.87 16.79 46.49
C GLU A 394 -2.65 15.27 46.57
N TRP A 395 -3.68 14.54 46.97
CA TRP A 395 -3.59 13.09 47.25
C TRP A 395 -3.98 12.20 46.05
N PHE A 396 -4.48 12.79 44.98
CA PHE A 396 -4.99 12.06 43.81
C PHE A 396 -3.90 11.64 42.82
N TRP A 397 -2.65 12.05 43.05
CA TRP A 397 -1.53 11.64 42.22
C TRP A 397 -1.18 10.18 42.45
N ASP A 398 -1.07 9.42 41.36
CA ASP A 398 -0.62 8.02 41.41
C ASP A 398 0.91 7.95 41.50
N ALA A 399 1.60 8.89 40.85
CA ALA A 399 3.06 9.02 40.92
C ALA A 399 3.47 10.49 40.78
N THR A 400 4.49 10.91 41.55
CA THR A 400 5.02 12.29 41.51
C THR A 400 6.53 12.31 41.63
N ALA A 401 7.19 13.25 40.96
CA ALA A 401 8.59 13.62 41.18
C ALA A 401 8.71 15.15 41.29
N SER A 402 9.59 15.64 42.17
CA SER A 402 9.80 17.09 42.31
C SER A 402 11.16 17.45 42.90
N GLY A 403 11.81 18.46 42.30
CA GLY A 403 13.11 18.96 42.74
C GLY A 403 13.72 19.98 41.79
N ALA A 404 14.90 20.48 42.14
CA ALA A 404 15.66 21.46 41.35
C ALA A 404 16.51 20.82 40.23
N GLU A 405 16.98 19.58 40.47
CA GLU A 405 17.81 18.83 39.51
C GLU A 405 16.95 17.99 38.57
N VAL A 406 17.60 17.15 37.75
CA VAL A 406 16.92 16.19 36.87
C VAL A 406 15.98 15.32 37.70
N GLN A 407 14.69 15.39 37.37
CA GLN A 407 13.66 14.58 38.02
C GLN A 407 13.34 13.38 37.14
N THR A 408 13.28 12.22 37.75
CA THR A 408 12.91 10.96 37.08
C THR A 408 11.71 10.36 37.80
N LEU A 409 10.63 10.13 37.05
CA LEU A 409 9.40 9.52 37.52
C LEU A 409 9.21 8.17 36.85
N ASP A 410 9.40 7.10 37.60
CA ASP A 410 9.11 5.74 37.16
C ASP A 410 7.66 5.39 37.51
N TRP A 411 6.88 5.07 36.49
CA TRP A 411 5.47 4.77 36.61
C TRP A 411 5.11 3.50 35.85
N GLN A 412 4.21 2.71 36.44
CA GLN A 412 3.73 1.48 35.84
C GLN A 412 2.29 1.68 35.36
N PRO A 413 2.03 1.67 34.04
CA PRO A 413 0.71 1.91 33.50
C PRO A 413 -0.30 0.87 33.98
N ARG A 414 -1.50 1.34 34.30
CA ARG A 414 -2.68 0.50 34.57
C ARG A 414 -3.79 0.82 33.58
N ALA A 415 -4.70 -0.11 33.36
CA ALA A 415 -5.85 0.11 32.49
C ALA A 415 -6.62 1.39 32.90
N GLY A 416 -6.92 2.25 31.92
CA GLY A 416 -7.60 3.51 32.17
C GLY A 416 -7.08 4.69 31.35
N LYS A 417 -7.61 5.87 31.67
CA LYS A 417 -7.24 7.14 31.07
C LYS A 417 -6.42 7.96 32.05
N TRP A 418 -5.24 8.39 31.60
CA TRP A 418 -4.26 9.06 32.44
C TRP A 418 -3.87 10.40 31.83
N SER A 419 -3.36 11.30 32.66
CA SER A 419 -2.76 12.54 32.19
C SER A 419 -1.49 12.83 32.97
N VAL A 420 -0.51 13.38 32.26
CA VAL A 420 0.73 13.89 32.86
C VAL A 420 0.57 15.38 33.04
N VAL A 421 0.91 15.87 34.22
CA VAL A 421 0.87 17.29 34.56
C VAL A 421 2.26 17.72 35.01
N VAL A 422 2.76 18.80 34.41
CA VAL A 422 4.05 19.40 34.72
C VAL A 422 3.82 20.83 35.18
N MET A 423 4.35 21.19 36.35
CA MET A 423 4.17 22.49 36.98
C MET A 423 5.45 22.94 37.68
N ASN A 424 5.52 24.22 38.04
CA ASN A 424 6.47 24.67 39.05
C ASN A 424 5.94 24.23 40.43
N ALA A 425 6.81 23.68 41.28
CA ALA A 425 6.43 23.08 42.56
C ALA A 425 5.87 24.09 43.56
N ASP A 426 6.18 25.37 43.38
CA ASP A 426 5.67 26.50 44.15
C ASP A 426 4.35 27.08 43.59
N GLY A 427 3.88 26.57 42.45
CA GLY A 427 2.68 27.07 41.77
C GLY A 427 2.87 28.39 41.03
N SER A 428 4.11 28.80 40.76
CA SER A 428 4.42 30.00 39.99
C SER A 428 4.06 29.86 38.51
N ARG A 429 3.82 31.00 37.84
CA ARG A 429 3.57 31.07 36.39
C ARG A 429 4.85 30.90 35.58
N ILE A 430 4.69 30.64 34.28
CA ILE A 430 5.76 30.40 33.31
C ILE A 430 6.47 29.09 33.63
N VAL A 431 5.94 28.00 33.08
CA VAL A 431 6.52 26.66 33.22
C VAL A 431 7.37 26.39 31.98
N ARG A 432 8.67 26.22 32.16
CA ARG A 432 9.57 25.72 31.09
C ARG A 432 10.29 24.49 31.56
N ALA A 433 10.09 23.39 30.85
CA ALA A 433 10.68 22.12 31.19
C ALA A 433 11.16 21.40 29.93
N ASP A 434 12.34 20.81 30.02
CA ASP A 434 12.83 19.87 29.01
C ASP A 434 12.41 18.48 29.48
N LEU A 435 11.56 17.80 28.69
CA LEU A 435 10.93 16.52 29.05
C LEU A 435 11.33 15.43 28.06
N ALA A 436 11.55 14.23 28.58
CA ALA A 436 11.79 13.00 27.82
C ALA A 436 10.93 11.87 28.39
N VAL A 437 10.47 10.99 27.51
CA VAL A 437 9.68 9.81 27.90
C VAL A 437 10.42 8.56 27.44
N GLY A 438 10.51 7.56 28.31
CA GLY A 438 11.07 6.26 27.99
C GLY A 438 10.20 5.12 28.45
N ALA A 439 10.39 3.96 27.83
CA ALA A 439 9.68 2.72 28.18
C ALA A 439 10.62 1.52 28.15
N THR A 440 10.34 0.51 28.97
CA THR A 440 11.19 -0.69 29.03
C THR A 440 10.91 -1.68 27.90
N LEU A 441 9.72 -1.70 27.29
CA LEU A 441 9.39 -2.57 26.14
C LEU A 441 9.99 -4.00 26.21
N PRO A 442 9.62 -4.81 27.21
CA PRO A 442 10.29 -6.08 27.53
C PRO A 442 10.01 -7.22 26.53
N TRP A 443 9.25 -6.95 25.46
CA TRP A 443 8.96 -7.92 24.39
C TRP A 443 9.81 -7.69 23.14
N LEU A 444 10.50 -6.55 23.06
CA LEU A 444 11.14 -6.10 21.82
C LEU A 444 12.24 -7.08 21.39
N ASP A 445 13.01 -7.59 22.34
CA ASP A 445 14.05 -8.61 22.14
C ASP A 445 13.46 -9.95 21.69
N ASP A 446 12.50 -10.50 22.44
CA ASP A 446 11.84 -11.77 22.16
C ASP A 446 11.19 -11.77 20.77
N VAL A 447 10.45 -10.70 20.44
CA VAL A 447 9.79 -10.56 19.14
C VAL A 447 10.80 -10.40 18.02
N SER A 448 11.87 -9.65 18.23
CA SER A 448 12.91 -9.46 17.21
C SER A 448 13.66 -10.77 16.92
N ILE A 449 14.00 -11.55 17.95
CA ILE A 449 14.62 -12.88 17.81
C ILE A 449 13.65 -13.84 17.10
N ALA A 450 12.39 -13.86 17.50
CA ALA A 450 11.38 -14.72 16.89
C ALA A 450 11.15 -14.37 15.40
N LEU A 451 11.14 -13.09 15.04
CA LEU A 451 11.05 -12.60 13.66
C LEU A 451 12.25 -13.06 12.83
N ILE A 452 13.47 -12.92 13.35
CA ILE A 452 14.69 -13.37 12.67
C ILE A 452 14.66 -14.90 12.48
N GLY A 453 14.39 -15.66 13.55
CA GLY A 453 14.36 -17.12 13.52
C GLY A 453 13.32 -17.65 12.54
N THR A 454 12.09 -17.11 12.59
CA THR A 454 11.01 -17.45 11.66
C THR A 454 11.39 -17.06 10.23
N GLY A 455 11.93 -15.86 10.03
CA GLY A 455 12.35 -15.38 8.73
C GLY A 455 13.44 -16.26 8.09
N LEU A 456 14.43 -16.68 8.86
CA LEU A 456 15.49 -17.61 8.41
C LEU A 456 14.93 -18.98 8.04
N LEU A 457 13.98 -19.52 8.82
CA LEU A 457 13.30 -20.78 8.51
C LEU A 457 12.49 -20.68 7.20
N LEU A 458 11.79 -19.57 6.99
CA LEU A 458 11.03 -19.32 5.75
C LEU A 458 11.95 -19.16 4.54
N LEU A 459 13.09 -18.48 4.69
CA LEU A 459 14.12 -18.38 3.64
C LEU A 459 14.67 -19.75 3.26
N LEU A 460 14.99 -20.60 4.25
CA LEU A 460 15.45 -21.96 4.03
C LEU A 460 14.40 -22.82 3.32
N ALA A 461 13.17 -22.82 3.82
CA ALA A 461 12.06 -23.59 3.23
C ALA A 461 11.76 -23.12 1.79
N GLY A 462 11.74 -21.80 1.58
CA GLY A 462 11.53 -21.22 0.26
C GLY A 462 12.65 -21.54 -0.72
N ALA A 463 13.91 -21.47 -0.30
CA ALA A 463 15.07 -21.85 -1.11
C ALA A 463 15.03 -23.34 -1.50
N VAL A 464 14.64 -24.23 -0.58
CA VAL A 464 14.47 -25.67 -0.87
C VAL A 464 13.37 -25.91 -1.90
N LEU A 465 12.21 -25.25 -1.77
CA LEU A 465 11.08 -25.38 -2.70
C LEU A 465 11.38 -24.82 -4.10
N ILE A 466 12.29 -23.84 -4.22
CA ILE A 466 12.74 -23.30 -5.50
C ILE A 466 13.84 -24.19 -6.11
N ALA A 467 14.77 -24.73 -5.31
CA ALA A 467 15.93 -25.48 -5.80
C ALA A 467 15.58 -26.89 -6.34
N ILE A 468 14.62 -27.58 -5.72
CA ILE A 468 14.25 -28.96 -6.09
C ILE A 468 13.70 -29.06 -7.54
N PRO A 469 12.76 -28.20 -7.99
CA PRO A 469 12.27 -28.20 -9.37
C PRO A 469 13.35 -27.84 -10.40
N VAL A 470 14.23 -26.88 -10.06
CA VAL A 470 15.26 -26.34 -10.97
C VAL A 470 16.39 -27.33 -11.23
N ARG A 471 16.82 -28.10 -10.21
CA ARG A 471 17.84 -29.14 -10.40
C ARG A 471 17.35 -30.34 -11.23
N ARG A 472 16.06 -30.70 -11.13
CA ARG A 472 15.48 -31.82 -11.90
C ARG A 472 15.27 -31.50 -13.38
N SER A 473 15.29 -30.24 -13.80
CA SER A 473 15.28 -29.86 -15.22
C SER A 473 16.64 -29.92 -15.91
N GLN A 474 17.73 -30.15 -15.17
CA GLN A 474 19.09 -30.17 -15.72
C GLN A 474 19.67 -31.58 -15.89
N GLN A 475 18.95 -32.66 -15.54
CA GLN A 475 19.41 -34.01 -15.85
C GLN A 475 19.09 -34.35 -17.32
N PRO A 476 20.10 -34.64 -18.17
CA PRO A 476 19.85 -35.13 -19.50
C PRO A 476 19.20 -36.51 -19.41
N MET A 477 18.13 -36.73 -20.17
CA MET A 477 17.54 -38.06 -20.31
C MET A 477 18.51 -38.92 -21.11
N THR A 478 19.23 -39.83 -20.45
CA THR A 478 19.82 -41.00 -21.09
C THR A 478 18.82 -42.13 -21.01
N GLY A 479 18.33 -42.57 -22.18
CA GLY A 479 17.38 -43.67 -22.34
C GLY A 479 16.57 -43.48 -23.60
#